data_AF-A0A511XKM7-F1
#
_entry.id   AF-A0A511XKM7-F1
#
_cell.length_a   1.000
_cell.length_b   1.000
_cell.length_c   1.000
_cell.angle_alpha   90.00
_cell.angle_beta   90.00
_cell.angle_gamma   90.00
#
_symmetry.space_group_name_H-M   'P 1'
#
loop_
_entity.id
_entity.type
_entity.pdbx_description
1 polymer ?
#
loop_
_entity_poly.entity_id
_entity_poly.type
_entity_poly.pdbx_seq_one_letter_code
_entity_poly.pdbx_strand_id
1 'polypeptide(L)'
;MDGVNGGIVQKAGIVIVGGGFTGTAVAFHLASRREVAQPVIVFEPRPALGAGLAYSTPVPLHRTNVPASRMSLFPDKTSDFQEWIDRNGAVITDSQATLADGAVYPARAVFGHYAADRIRPALETGRVEHRPVQVVSIEPLPENRWRVEAADGTCVEASVVVIATSHPPPGLPAPLARLLASAGGILPSLIANPWTPDVFASVASDARILIVGTGLTMADVVTSLDHAAHTGPILAISRRGQRSHGDLSSDVSANGDFSTCPAKTARTLLANIRAVLTAHPEWPWQTVFNALRKQAGQVWGALPVSERRRLVRHLRPFWDTRRFRIAPQTNDILDRLISEGRLKIQAARIIEARDTGNAIEIVMAHRGGRLEIIETDIVIATTGPAHESVLISQPFLERLSRHGLLETDATGLGLHTDQDGHVIVKNKILPTLFVAGPLSRAAFGELMGLPEVTVNAALISENVAAVSEKENQIRASTEPAPVK
;
A
#
# COMPACT_ATOMS: atom_id res chain seq x y z
N MET A 1 19.56 -30.35 -31.99
CA MET A 1 20.49 -29.21 -31.93
C MET A 1 19.64 -27.98 -32.03
N ASP A 2 19.30 -27.37 -30.90
CA ASP A 2 18.83 -25.99 -30.82
C ASP A 2 19.45 -25.44 -29.54
N GLY A 3 20.51 -24.67 -29.74
CA GLY A 3 21.30 -24.09 -28.66
C GLY A 3 20.48 -23.06 -27.92
N VAL A 4 20.09 -23.38 -26.70
CA VAL A 4 19.67 -22.37 -25.72
C VAL A 4 20.89 -21.48 -25.50
N ASN A 5 20.80 -20.23 -25.96
CA ASN A 5 21.77 -19.18 -25.69
C ASN A 5 22.11 -19.20 -24.20
N GLY A 6 23.32 -19.64 -23.87
CA GLY A 6 23.91 -19.59 -22.54
C GLY A 6 24.23 -18.14 -22.17
N GLY A 7 23.20 -17.31 -22.05
CA GLY A 7 23.32 -15.99 -21.45
C GLY A 7 23.88 -16.14 -20.04
N ILE A 8 24.90 -15.35 -19.72
CA ILE A 8 25.54 -15.36 -18.40
C ILE A 8 24.46 -15.02 -17.37
N VAL A 9 24.06 -16.02 -16.58
CA VAL A 9 23.11 -15.83 -15.48
C VAL A 9 23.86 -15.15 -14.33
N GLN A 10 23.46 -13.92 -13.98
CA GLN A 10 24.05 -13.18 -12.87
C GLN A 10 23.70 -13.88 -11.55
N LYS A 11 24.71 -14.18 -10.71
CA LYS A 11 24.48 -14.65 -9.34
C LYS A 11 24.42 -13.44 -8.40
N ALA A 12 23.45 -13.45 -7.50
CA ALA A 12 23.27 -12.43 -6.47
C ALA A 12 22.97 -13.08 -5.12
N GLY A 13 23.40 -12.43 -4.03
CA GLY A 13 23.00 -12.83 -2.68
C GLY A 13 21.51 -12.55 -2.44
N ILE A 14 21.09 -11.32 -2.72
CA ILE A 14 19.75 -10.82 -2.39
C ILE A 14 19.13 -10.13 -3.60
N VAL A 15 17.88 -10.51 -3.92
CA VAL A 15 17.03 -9.82 -4.90
C VAL A 15 15.77 -9.28 -4.20
N ILE A 16 15.41 -8.04 -4.49
CA ILE A 16 14.17 -7.40 -4.04
C ILE A 16 13.28 -7.16 -5.27
N VAL A 17 12.04 -7.61 -5.21
CA VAL A 17 11.03 -7.42 -6.26
C VAL A 17 10.05 -6.33 -5.81
N GLY A 18 10.08 -5.19 -6.49
CA GLY A 18 9.36 -3.97 -6.15
C GLY A 18 10.26 -2.95 -5.46
N GLY A 19 10.44 -1.78 -6.08
CA GLY A 19 11.30 -0.69 -5.61
C GLY A 19 10.51 0.56 -5.26
N GLY A 20 9.24 0.40 -4.89
CA GLY A 20 8.52 1.43 -4.13
C GLY A 20 9.14 1.67 -2.76
N PHE A 21 8.45 2.44 -1.90
CA PHE A 21 8.97 2.80 -0.59
C PHE A 21 9.47 1.59 0.22
N THR A 22 8.67 0.53 0.30
CA THR A 22 9.03 -0.69 1.05
C THR A 22 10.34 -1.31 0.58
N GLY A 23 10.47 -1.64 -0.71
CA GLY A 23 11.67 -2.29 -1.23
C GLY A 23 12.89 -1.38 -1.17
N THR A 24 12.70 -0.07 -1.36
CA THR A 24 13.77 0.92 -1.21
C THR A 24 14.25 1.03 0.22
N ALA A 25 13.34 1.01 1.21
CA ALA A 25 13.71 1.02 2.62
C ALA A 25 14.45 -0.27 3.02
N VAL A 26 14.02 -1.44 2.53
CA VAL A 26 14.75 -2.71 2.75
C VAL A 26 16.14 -2.64 2.12
N ALA A 27 16.25 -2.21 0.86
CA ALA A 27 17.53 -2.06 0.17
C ALA A 27 18.46 -1.08 0.89
N PHE A 28 17.93 0.05 1.36
CA PHE A 28 18.65 1.06 2.12
C PHE A 28 19.29 0.48 3.38
N HIS A 29 18.51 -0.21 4.21
CA HIS A 29 19.01 -0.81 5.45
C HIS A 29 19.97 -1.97 5.20
N LEU A 30 19.77 -2.75 4.13
CA LEU A 30 20.72 -3.80 3.73
C LEU A 30 22.04 -3.21 3.22
N ALA A 31 22.02 -2.11 2.48
CA ALA A 31 23.22 -1.50 1.91
C ALA A 31 24.21 -1.03 2.99
N SER A 32 23.71 -0.60 4.15
CA SER A 32 24.51 -0.19 5.31
C SER A 32 25.09 -1.34 6.14
N ARG A 33 24.69 -2.60 5.88
CA ARG A 33 25.13 -3.77 6.63
C ARG A 33 26.44 -4.33 6.11
N ARG A 34 27.34 -4.71 7.03
CA ARG A 34 28.64 -5.30 6.69
C ARG A 34 28.52 -6.76 6.27
N GLU A 35 27.52 -7.45 6.82
CA GLU A 35 27.17 -8.85 6.55
C GLU A 35 26.73 -9.06 5.09
N VAL A 36 26.19 -8.01 4.46
CA VAL A 36 25.76 -8.01 3.07
C VAL A 36 26.95 -7.70 2.17
N ALA A 37 27.73 -8.71 1.78
CA ALA A 37 28.95 -8.51 1.00
C ALA A 37 28.70 -8.13 -0.48
N GLN A 38 27.64 -8.69 -1.09
CA GLN A 38 27.30 -8.46 -2.50
C GLN A 38 26.30 -7.31 -2.66
N PRO A 39 26.26 -6.64 -3.83
CA PRO A 39 25.21 -5.69 -4.15
C PRO A 39 23.80 -6.29 -4.03
N VAL A 40 22.85 -5.52 -3.51
CA VAL A 40 21.43 -5.88 -3.48
C VAL A 40 20.80 -5.48 -4.81
N ILE A 41 20.19 -6.41 -5.54
CA ILE A 41 19.52 -6.12 -6.81
C ILE A 41 18.05 -5.80 -6.54
N VAL A 42 17.57 -4.66 -7.01
CA VAL A 42 16.17 -4.21 -6.86
C VAL A 42 15.52 -4.11 -8.24
N PHE A 43 14.53 -4.96 -8.50
CA PHE A 43 13.69 -4.86 -9.69
C PHE A 43 12.52 -3.91 -9.45
N GLU A 44 12.47 -2.82 -10.21
CA GLU A 44 11.40 -1.83 -10.17
C GLU A 44 11.23 -1.21 -11.55
N PRO A 45 10.11 -1.43 -12.26
CA PRO A 45 9.95 -0.96 -13.63
C PRO A 45 9.97 0.56 -13.79
N ARG A 46 9.75 1.34 -12.72
CA ARG A 46 9.86 2.80 -12.76
C ARG A 46 11.32 3.25 -12.88
N PRO A 47 11.57 4.44 -13.45
CA PRO A 47 12.93 4.97 -13.62
C PRO A 47 13.66 5.31 -12.32
N ALA A 48 12.95 5.38 -11.18
CA ALA A 48 13.53 5.69 -9.88
C ALA A 48 12.94 4.81 -8.78
N LEU A 49 13.78 4.53 -7.78
CA LEU A 49 13.40 3.87 -6.54
C LEU A 49 12.73 4.84 -5.56
N GLY A 50 11.96 4.31 -4.62
CA GLY A 50 11.47 5.01 -3.42
C GLY A 50 10.02 5.45 -3.52
N ALA A 51 9.59 5.98 -4.67
CA ALA A 51 8.26 6.57 -4.78
C ALA A 51 7.13 5.53 -4.78
N GLY A 52 7.24 4.48 -5.61
CA GLY A 52 6.26 3.41 -5.71
C GLY A 52 4.83 3.90 -5.98
N LEU A 53 3.82 3.08 -5.67
CA LEU A 53 2.42 3.44 -5.93
C LEU A 53 1.97 4.70 -5.16
N ALA A 54 2.38 4.83 -3.89
CA ALA A 54 1.88 5.87 -3.01
C ALA A 54 2.43 7.26 -3.32
N TYR A 55 3.68 7.36 -3.80
CA TYR A 55 4.39 8.65 -3.90
C TYR A 55 4.79 9.03 -5.33
N SER A 56 4.40 8.26 -6.35
CA SER A 56 4.68 8.57 -7.77
C SER A 56 3.61 9.40 -8.46
N THR A 57 2.60 9.91 -7.74
CA THR A 57 1.58 10.76 -8.35
C THR A 57 2.20 12.09 -8.82
N PRO A 58 1.94 12.52 -10.07
CA PRO A 58 2.41 13.82 -10.57
C PRO A 58 1.54 14.98 -10.08
N VAL A 59 0.38 14.70 -9.46
CA VAL A 59 -0.57 15.73 -9.05
C VAL A 59 -0.07 16.41 -7.76
N PRO A 60 0.27 17.71 -7.80
CA PRO A 60 0.88 18.41 -6.66
C PRO A 60 -0.06 18.53 -5.46
N LEU A 61 -1.37 18.45 -5.70
CA LEU A 61 -2.39 18.54 -4.65
C LEU A 61 -2.60 17.23 -3.88
N HIS A 62 -2.04 16.11 -4.34
CA HIS A 62 -2.10 14.86 -3.58
C HIS A 62 -1.13 14.97 -2.41
N ARG A 63 -1.67 15.25 -1.23
CA ARG A 63 -0.89 15.47 0.00
C ARG A 63 -0.53 14.18 0.69
N THR A 64 0.55 14.20 1.47
CA THR A 64 0.78 13.17 2.48
C THR A 64 -0.34 13.21 3.51
N ASN A 65 -0.72 12.05 4.04
CA ASN A 65 -1.83 11.94 5.01
C ASN A 65 -1.38 12.11 6.47
N VAL A 66 -0.08 12.32 6.66
CA VAL A 66 0.58 12.55 7.94
C VAL A 66 1.58 13.70 7.75
N PRO A 67 1.84 14.49 8.80
CA PRO A 67 2.79 15.58 8.72
C PRO A 67 4.21 15.02 8.52
N ALA A 68 5.07 15.80 7.87
CA ALA A 68 6.43 15.41 7.53
C ALA A 68 7.27 15.02 8.76
N SER A 69 7.02 15.64 9.91
CA SER A 69 7.64 15.34 11.21
C SER A 69 7.39 13.91 11.73
N ARG A 70 6.45 13.17 11.13
CA ARG A 70 6.11 11.78 11.48
C ARG A 70 6.43 10.80 10.35
N MET A 71 7.21 11.21 9.35
CA MET A 71 7.57 10.40 8.19
C MET A 71 9.08 10.22 8.15
N SER A 72 9.55 8.99 8.00
CA SER A 72 10.98 8.70 7.95
C SER A 72 11.27 7.35 7.30
N LEU A 73 12.51 7.20 6.84
CA LEU A 73 13.09 5.92 6.41
C LEU A 73 13.72 5.17 7.60
N PHE A 74 13.95 5.89 8.71
CA PHE A 74 14.58 5.41 9.93
C PHE A 74 13.52 5.21 11.03
N PRO A 75 13.38 4.00 11.60
CA PRO A 75 12.46 3.76 12.71
C PRO A 75 12.71 4.62 13.95
N ASP A 76 13.98 4.92 14.22
CA ASP A 76 14.49 5.61 15.41
C ASP A 76 14.66 7.13 15.23
N LYS A 77 14.49 7.64 14.01
CA LYS A 77 14.62 9.08 13.70
C LYS A 77 13.43 9.58 12.89
N THR A 78 12.33 9.91 13.56
CA THR A 78 11.07 10.32 12.91
C THR A 78 11.12 11.70 12.24
N SER A 79 12.06 12.57 12.65
CA SER A 79 12.25 13.91 12.09
C SER A 79 12.98 13.95 10.75
N ASP A 80 13.51 12.82 10.27
CA ASP A 80 14.48 12.80 9.18
C ASP A 80 13.96 13.35 7.84
N PHE A 81 12.66 13.18 7.55
CA PHE A 81 12.04 13.80 6.37
C PHE A 81 11.85 15.30 6.55
N GLN A 82 11.41 15.76 7.72
CA GLN A 82 11.28 17.19 8.02
C GLN A 82 12.63 17.91 7.88
N GLU A 83 13.69 17.36 8.48
CA GLU A 83 15.05 17.90 8.36
C GLU A 83 15.54 17.94 6.90
N TRP A 84 15.15 16.94 6.09
CA TRP A 84 15.45 16.93 4.66
C TRP A 84 14.67 18.01 3.90
N ILE A 85 13.40 18.24 4.23
CA ILE A 85 12.61 19.34 3.64
C ILE A 85 13.28 20.68 3.93
N ASP A 86 13.64 20.92 5.20
CA ASP A 86 14.21 22.18 5.65
C ASP A 86 15.57 22.44 4.97
N ARG A 87 16.42 21.41 4.87
CA ARG A 87 17.74 21.51 4.22
C ARG A 87 17.66 21.79 2.72
N ASN A 88 16.68 21.20 2.03
CA ASN A 88 16.57 21.28 0.58
C ASN A 88 15.57 22.35 0.10
N GLY A 89 14.89 23.05 1.02
CA GLY A 89 13.84 23.99 0.66
C GLY A 89 12.70 23.34 -0.12
N ALA A 90 12.41 22.06 0.14
CA ALA A 90 11.63 21.20 -0.75
C ALA A 90 10.13 21.59 -0.89
N VAL A 91 9.67 22.53 -0.06
CA VAL A 91 8.29 23.05 -0.08
C VAL A 91 8.22 24.57 -0.25
N ILE A 92 9.33 25.25 -0.55
CA ILE A 92 9.39 26.73 -0.65
C ILE A 92 8.40 27.27 -1.68
N THR A 93 8.18 26.54 -2.77
CA THR A 93 7.27 26.94 -3.86
C THR A 93 5.81 26.53 -3.60
N ASP A 94 5.52 25.87 -2.48
CA ASP A 94 4.19 25.37 -2.15
C ASP A 94 3.69 26.03 -0.87
N SER A 95 3.06 27.19 -1.04
CA SER A 95 2.55 28.01 0.07
C SER A 95 1.45 27.32 0.89
N GLN A 96 0.87 26.22 0.39
CA GLN A 96 -0.15 25.45 1.10
C GLN A 96 0.42 24.24 1.83
N ALA A 97 1.70 23.89 1.65
CA ALA A 97 2.31 22.74 2.31
C ALA A 97 2.40 22.94 3.83
N THR A 98 2.67 24.16 4.29
CA THR A 98 2.81 24.49 5.71
C THR A 98 1.52 25.11 6.23
N LEU A 99 0.96 24.49 7.26
CA LEU A 99 -0.24 24.99 7.94
C LEU A 99 0.09 26.11 8.93
N ALA A 100 -0.93 26.80 9.42
CA ALA A 100 -0.77 27.93 10.37
C ALA A 100 -0.12 27.53 11.70
N ASP A 101 -0.25 26.26 12.10
CA ASP A 101 0.39 25.68 13.29
C ASP A 101 1.84 25.20 13.04
N GLY A 102 2.35 25.36 11.82
CA GLY A 102 3.67 24.94 11.40
C GLY A 102 3.76 23.49 10.93
N ALA A 103 2.68 22.70 10.99
CA ALA A 103 2.69 21.34 10.48
C ALA A 103 2.82 21.33 8.94
N VAL A 104 3.74 20.52 8.42
CA VAL A 104 4.03 20.44 6.98
C VAL A 104 3.41 19.17 6.39
N TYR A 105 2.47 19.34 5.46
CA TYR A 105 1.85 18.28 4.65
C TYR A 105 2.21 18.49 3.18
N PRO A 106 3.39 18.03 2.74
CA PRO A 106 3.86 18.25 1.38
C PRO A 106 3.07 17.41 0.36
N ALA A 107 3.24 17.73 -0.93
CA ALA A 107 2.84 16.83 -2.00
C ALA A 107 3.52 15.46 -1.85
N ARG A 108 2.83 14.37 -2.21
CA ARG A 108 3.36 13.00 -2.07
C ARG A 108 4.66 12.79 -2.86
N ALA A 109 4.81 13.45 -4.01
CA ALA A 109 6.04 13.40 -4.81
C ALA A 109 7.28 13.89 -4.04
N VAL A 110 7.13 14.86 -3.12
CA VAL A 110 8.24 15.35 -2.29
C VAL A 110 8.79 14.24 -1.38
N PHE A 111 7.91 13.39 -0.83
CA PHE A 111 8.35 12.23 -0.06
C PHE A 111 9.01 11.16 -0.96
N GLY A 112 8.54 11.01 -2.20
CA GLY A 112 9.19 10.18 -3.22
C GLY A 112 10.63 10.63 -3.51
N HIS A 113 10.84 11.94 -3.68
CA HIS A 113 12.18 12.52 -3.86
C HIS A 113 13.07 12.31 -2.64
N TYR A 114 12.56 12.49 -1.43
CA TYR A 114 13.28 12.17 -0.20
C TYR A 114 13.74 10.70 -0.18
N ALA A 115 12.87 9.74 -0.48
CA ALA A 115 13.25 8.33 -0.49
C ALA A 115 14.31 8.03 -1.56
N ALA A 116 14.20 8.63 -2.74
CA ALA A 116 15.18 8.53 -3.82
C ALA A 116 16.55 9.13 -3.42
N ASP A 117 16.55 10.28 -2.74
CA ASP A 117 17.76 10.93 -2.22
C ASP A 117 18.46 10.06 -1.17
N ARG A 118 17.71 9.40 -0.29
CA ARG A 118 18.28 8.54 0.77
C ARG A 118 18.95 7.29 0.22
N ILE A 119 18.41 6.70 -0.84
CA ILE A 119 19.02 5.50 -1.47
C ILE A 119 20.12 5.84 -2.46
N ARG A 120 20.18 7.09 -2.98
CA ARG A 120 21.15 7.51 -4.00
C ARG A 120 22.61 7.13 -3.68
N PRO A 121 23.16 7.36 -2.48
CA PRO A 121 24.54 6.98 -2.18
C PRO A 121 24.80 5.46 -2.33
N ALA A 122 23.81 4.62 -2.04
CA ALA A 122 23.93 3.17 -2.19
C ALA A 122 23.93 2.75 -3.67
N LEU A 123 23.22 3.49 -4.53
CA LEU A 123 23.26 3.30 -5.98
C LEU A 123 24.62 3.73 -6.55
N GLU A 124 25.11 4.90 -6.16
CA GLU A 124 26.39 5.47 -6.64
C GLU A 124 27.60 4.62 -6.23
N THR A 125 27.56 4.03 -5.03
CA THR A 125 28.62 3.13 -4.53
C THR A 125 28.49 1.69 -5.05
N GLY A 126 27.43 1.36 -5.80
CA GLY A 126 27.16 0.02 -6.28
C GLY A 126 26.75 -0.99 -5.19
N ARG A 127 26.39 -0.52 -3.99
CA ARG A 127 25.83 -1.37 -2.92
C ARG A 127 24.40 -1.81 -3.23
N VAL A 128 23.70 -1.04 -4.04
CA VAL A 128 22.37 -1.36 -4.59
C VAL A 128 22.43 -1.22 -6.10
N GLU A 129 21.84 -2.17 -6.80
CA GLU A 129 21.71 -2.19 -8.25
C GLU A 129 20.22 -2.09 -8.61
N HIS A 130 19.81 -1.01 -9.27
CA HIS A 130 18.44 -0.85 -9.76
C HIS A 130 18.29 -1.46 -11.16
N ARG A 131 17.32 -2.36 -11.31
CA ARG A 131 16.90 -2.94 -12.59
C ARG A 131 15.53 -2.37 -12.98
N PRO A 132 15.46 -1.44 -13.96
CA PRO A 132 14.22 -0.76 -14.36
C PRO A 132 13.31 -1.64 -15.23
N VAL A 133 13.01 -2.86 -14.76
CA VAL A 133 12.24 -3.86 -15.49
C VAL A 133 11.34 -4.65 -14.55
N GLN A 134 10.19 -5.08 -15.07
CA GLN A 134 9.24 -5.89 -14.31
C GLN A 134 9.72 -7.35 -14.20
N VAL A 135 9.60 -7.94 -13.01
CA VAL A 135 9.77 -9.39 -12.81
C VAL A 135 8.51 -10.12 -13.24
N VAL A 136 8.69 -11.19 -14.01
CA VAL A 136 7.60 -12.01 -14.56
C VAL A 136 7.59 -13.45 -14.03
N SER A 137 8.74 -13.98 -13.58
CA SER A 137 8.84 -15.30 -12.97
C SER A 137 9.77 -15.31 -11.76
N ILE A 138 9.41 -16.12 -10.76
CA ILE A 138 10.30 -16.51 -9.65
C ILE A 138 10.12 -18.00 -9.46
N GLU A 139 11.20 -18.76 -9.64
CA GLU A 139 11.19 -20.22 -9.62
C GLU A 139 12.25 -20.76 -8.67
N PRO A 140 11.98 -21.83 -7.92
CA PRO A 140 12.97 -22.44 -7.05
C PRO A 140 14.04 -23.16 -7.89
N LEU A 141 15.28 -23.10 -7.42
CA LEU A 141 16.41 -23.84 -7.94
C LEU A 141 16.94 -24.81 -6.87
N PRO A 142 17.83 -25.75 -7.24
CA PRO A 142 18.59 -26.53 -6.27
C PRO A 142 19.32 -25.63 -5.25
N GLU A 143 19.70 -26.22 -4.11
CA GLU A 143 20.46 -25.52 -3.05
C GLU A 143 19.72 -24.30 -2.45
N ASN A 144 18.38 -24.35 -2.38
CA ASN A 144 17.53 -23.29 -1.81
C ASN A 144 17.66 -21.91 -2.48
N ARG A 145 18.08 -21.88 -3.75
CA ARG A 145 18.19 -20.65 -4.54
C ARG A 145 16.92 -20.40 -5.36
N TRP A 146 16.86 -19.22 -5.96
CA TRP A 146 15.75 -18.75 -6.76
C TRP A 146 16.25 -18.24 -8.11
N ARG A 147 15.55 -18.60 -9.18
CA ARG A 147 15.68 -17.95 -10.48
C ARG A 147 14.64 -16.83 -10.56
N VAL A 148 15.09 -15.61 -10.75
CA VAL A 148 14.24 -14.43 -11.00
C VAL A 148 14.38 -14.05 -12.46
N GLU A 149 13.26 -14.06 -13.19
CA GLU A 149 13.17 -13.72 -14.61
C GLU A 149 12.42 -12.40 -14.79
N ALA A 150 13.03 -11.48 -15.53
CA ALA A 150 12.44 -10.20 -15.90
C ALA A 150 11.81 -10.22 -17.31
N ALA A 151 10.95 -9.25 -17.58
CA ALA A 151 10.20 -9.15 -18.84
C ALA A 151 11.09 -8.97 -20.08
N ASP A 152 12.33 -8.49 -19.92
CA ASP A 152 13.32 -8.35 -20.98
C ASP A 152 14.18 -9.61 -21.21
N GLY A 153 13.88 -10.70 -20.49
CA GLY A 153 14.62 -11.97 -20.53
C GLY A 153 15.81 -12.03 -19.58
N THR A 154 16.12 -10.96 -18.85
CA THR A 154 17.19 -10.97 -17.83
C THR A 154 16.88 -12.02 -16.77
N CYS A 155 17.87 -12.85 -16.45
CA CYS A 155 17.78 -13.90 -15.44
C CYS A 155 18.83 -13.69 -14.35
N VAL A 156 18.39 -13.68 -13.10
CA VAL A 156 19.24 -13.60 -11.90
C VAL A 156 19.01 -14.82 -11.02
N GLU A 157 20.08 -15.45 -10.57
CA GLU A 157 20.02 -16.46 -9.51
C GLU A 157 20.30 -15.84 -8.15
N ALA A 158 19.31 -15.85 -7.27
CA ALA A 158 19.38 -15.27 -5.94
C ALA A 158 19.41 -16.34 -4.84
N SER A 159 20.18 -16.11 -3.78
CA SER A 159 20.07 -16.93 -2.55
C SER A 159 18.84 -16.55 -1.74
N VAL A 160 18.49 -15.26 -1.69
CA VAL A 160 17.32 -14.74 -0.97
C VAL A 160 16.50 -13.82 -1.89
N VAL A 161 15.18 -13.97 -1.84
CA VAL A 161 14.23 -13.12 -2.57
C VAL A 161 13.30 -12.41 -1.58
N VAL A 162 13.14 -11.10 -1.74
CA VAL A 162 12.18 -10.28 -0.98
C VAL A 162 11.10 -9.75 -1.91
N ILE A 163 9.86 -10.17 -1.70
CA ILE A 163 8.69 -9.60 -2.36
C ILE A 163 8.30 -8.32 -1.61
N ALA A 164 8.64 -7.18 -2.19
CA ALA A 164 8.31 -5.85 -1.67
C ALA A 164 7.34 -5.08 -2.59
N THR A 165 6.64 -5.81 -3.47
CA THR A 165 5.53 -5.28 -4.25
C THR A 165 4.38 -4.90 -3.32
N SER A 166 3.74 -3.77 -3.58
CA SER A 166 2.63 -3.29 -2.76
C SER A 166 1.34 -4.09 -3.00
N HIS A 167 0.23 -3.61 -2.45
CA HIS A 167 -1.09 -4.19 -2.65
C HIS A 167 -1.60 -4.03 -4.10
N PRO A 168 -2.52 -4.89 -4.57
CA PRO A 168 -3.12 -4.77 -5.90
C PRO A 168 -3.89 -3.45 -6.12
N PRO A 169 -4.18 -3.09 -7.39
CA PRO A 169 -5.05 -1.95 -7.71
C PRO A 169 -6.49 -2.15 -7.18
N PRO A 170 -7.34 -1.12 -7.29
CA PRO A 170 -8.74 -1.24 -6.89
C PRO A 170 -9.50 -2.34 -7.62
N GLY A 171 -10.38 -3.02 -6.88
CA GLY A 171 -11.25 -4.07 -7.43
C GLY A 171 -12.62 -3.51 -7.81
N LEU A 172 -13.14 -3.92 -8.97
CA LEU A 172 -14.50 -3.54 -9.37
C LEU A 172 -15.55 -4.31 -8.56
N PRO A 173 -16.60 -3.64 -8.05
CA PRO A 173 -17.81 -4.32 -7.59
C PRO A 173 -18.37 -5.21 -8.70
N ALA A 174 -18.92 -6.38 -8.32
CA ALA A 174 -19.37 -7.38 -9.29
C ALA A 174 -20.28 -6.85 -10.42
N PRO A 175 -21.24 -5.91 -10.20
CA PRO A 175 -22.01 -5.34 -11.30
C PRO A 175 -21.16 -4.57 -12.32
N LEU A 176 -20.19 -3.77 -11.86
CA LEU A 176 -19.28 -3.02 -12.74
C LEU A 176 -18.28 -3.95 -13.44
N ALA A 177 -17.82 -5.00 -12.77
CA ALA A 177 -16.96 -6.01 -13.39
C ALA A 177 -17.69 -6.75 -14.53
N ARG A 178 -18.97 -7.10 -14.33
CA ARG A 178 -19.80 -7.70 -15.39
C ARG A 178 -20.02 -6.75 -16.56
N LEU A 179 -20.31 -5.48 -16.27
CA LEU A 179 -20.47 -4.45 -17.30
C LEU A 179 -19.21 -4.32 -18.16
N LEU A 180 -18.04 -4.22 -17.53
CA LEU A 180 -16.76 -4.16 -18.23
C LEU A 180 -16.51 -5.40 -19.09
N ALA A 181 -16.80 -6.59 -18.56
CA ALA A 181 -16.66 -7.84 -19.30
C ALA A 181 -17.60 -7.91 -20.52
N SER A 182 -18.85 -7.46 -20.39
CA SER A 182 -19.79 -7.41 -21.53
C SER A 182 -19.37 -6.41 -22.61
N ALA A 183 -18.59 -5.39 -22.26
CA ALA A 183 -18.01 -4.43 -23.20
C ALA A 183 -16.68 -4.89 -23.83
N GLY A 184 -16.30 -6.17 -23.67
CA GLY A 184 -15.04 -6.69 -24.22
C GLY A 184 -13.80 -6.25 -23.43
N GLY A 185 -13.97 -5.83 -22.18
CA GLY A 185 -12.87 -5.44 -21.28
C GLY A 185 -12.46 -3.97 -21.36
N ILE A 186 -13.04 -3.18 -22.26
CA ILE A 186 -12.75 -1.75 -22.43
C ILE A 186 -14.07 -0.98 -22.41
N LEU A 187 -14.20 -0.05 -21.49
CA LEU A 187 -15.34 0.86 -21.40
C LEU A 187 -14.85 2.25 -20.97
N PRO A 188 -14.74 3.23 -21.89
CA PRO A 188 -14.18 4.55 -21.58
C PRO A 188 -14.90 5.29 -20.45
N SER A 189 -16.20 5.05 -20.27
CA SER A 189 -17.01 5.61 -19.19
C SER A 189 -16.81 4.94 -17.84
N LEU A 190 -15.97 3.89 -17.73
CA LEU A 190 -15.64 3.20 -16.48
C LEU A 190 -14.13 3.22 -16.20
N ILE A 191 -13.71 4.10 -15.29
CA ILE A 191 -12.33 4.19 -14.80
C ILE A 191 -12.15 3.19 -13.67
N ALA A 192 -11.66 1.99 -13.99
CA ALA A 192 -11.44 0.92 -13.02
C ALA A 192 -10.22 1.16 -12.10
N ASN A 193 -9.22 1.90 -12.57
CA ASN A 193 -8.03 2.27 -11.80
C ASN A 193 -7.75 3.78 -11.95
N PRO A 194 -7.96 4.59 -10.90
CA PRO A 194 -7.76 6.04 -10.96
C PRO A 194 -6.28 6.44 -10.98
N TRP A 195 -5.37 5.49 -10.80
CA TRP A 195 -3.92 5.71 -10.80
C TRP A 195 -3.27 5.48 -12.17
N THR A 196 -4.04 5.02 -13.16
CA THR A 196 -3.54 4.92 -14.53
C THR A 196 -3.29 6.34 -15.06
N PRO A 197 -2.16 6.61 -15.74
CA PRO A 197 -1.88 7.92 -16.32
C PRO A 197 -3.00 8.40 -17.24
N ASP A 198 -3.24 9.70 -17.24
CA ASP A 198 -4.15 10.41 -18.16
C ASP A 198 -5.62 9.93 -18.18
N VAL A 199 -6.06 9.12 -17.21
CA VAL A 199 -7.45 8.60 -17.17
C VAL A 199 -8.53 9.67 -17.06
N PHE A 200 -8.19 10.86 -16.57
CA PHE A 200 -9.13 11.98 -16.47
C PHE A 200 -9.08 12.93 -17.68
N ALA A 201 -8.15 12.74 -18.61
CA ALA A 201 -7.95 13.66 -19.75
C ALA A 201 -9.16 13.68 -20.70
N SER A 202 -9.91 12.58 -20.78
CA SER A 202 -11.12 12.46 -21.61
C SER A 202 -12.42 12.79 -20.87
N VAL A 203 -12.36 13.12 -19.57
CA VAL A 203 -13.54 13.44 -18.77
C VAL A 203 -13.96 14.88 -19.06
N ALA A 204 -15.16 15.06 -19.62
CA ALA A 204 -15.71 16.39 -19.86
C ALA A 204 -15.85 17.18 -18.55
N SER A 205 -15.65 18.50 -18.62
CA SER A 205 -15.69 19.36 -17.43
C SER A 205 -17.06 19.36 -16.75
N ASP A 206 -18.15 19.12 -17.47
CA ASP A 206 -19.53 19.12 -16.95
C ASP A 206 -20.11 17.71 -16.74
N ALA A 207 -19.32 16.65 -16.98
CA ALA A 207 -19.77 15.26 -16.85
C ALA A 207 -20.36 14.94 -15.47
N ARG A 208 -21.41 14.13 -15.42
CA ARG A 208 -21.94 13.51 -14.20
C ARG A 208 -21.01 12.38 -13.79
N ILE A 209 -20.44 12.46 -12.59
CA ILE A 209 -19.45 11.49 -12.10
C ILE A 209 -20.00 10.70 -10.91
N LEU A 210 -19.94 9.38 -11.00
CA LEU A 210 -20.14 8.46 -9.89
C LEU A 210 -18.79 7.92 -9.41
N ILE A 211 -18.44 8.19 -8.15
CA ILE A 211 -17.27 7.59 -7.50
C ILE A 211 -17.71 6.45 -6.57
N VAL A 212 -17.12 5.27 -6.74
CA VAL A 212 -17.45 4.07 -5.95
C VAL A 212 -16.33 3.76 -4.96
N GLY A 213 -16.60 4.05 -3.69
CA GLY A 213 -15.58 4.13 -2.65
C GLY A 213 -15.48 5.57 -2.12
N THR A 214 -15.27 5.71 -0.82
CA THR A 214 -15.27 7.01 -0.14
C THR A 214 -14.06 7.15 0.80
N GLY A 215 -13.00 6.38 0.55
CA GLY A 215 -11.72 6.48 1.28
C GLY A 215 -10.82 7.59 0.73
N LEU A 216 -9.55 7.59 1.13
CA LEU A 216 -8.57 8.61 0.71
C LEU A 216 -8.35 8.69 -0.80
N THR A 217 -8.46 7.56 -1.53
CA THR A 217 -8.41 7.59 -3.00
C THR A 217 -9.54 8.41 -3.62
N MET A 218 -10.75 8.38 -3.05
CA MET A 218 -11.84 9.25 -3.51
C MET A 218 -11.49 10.72 -3.28
N ALA A 219 -10.87 11.05 -2.14
CA ALA A 219 -10.44 12.40 -1.85
C ALA A 219 -9.42 12.90 -2.89
N ASP A 220 -8.42 12.09 -3.22
CA ASP A 220 -7.42 12.41 -4.25
C ASP A 220 -8.07 12.60 -5.64
N VAL A 221 -9.04 11.74 -6.00
CA VAL A 221 -9.80 11.86 -7.27
C VAL A 221 -10.59 13.17 -7.31
N VAL A 222 -11.34 13.49 -6.26
CA VAL A 222 -12.13 14.73 -6.21
C VAL A 222 -11.22 15.96 -6.25
N THR A 223 -10.11 15.96 -5.53
CA THR A 223 -9.11 17.04 -5.60
C THR A 223 -8.52 17.19 -6.99
N SER A 224 -8.32 16.09 -7.73
CA SER A 224 -7.82 16.15 -9.12
C SER A 224 -8.86 16.75 -10.06
N LEU A 225 -10.14 16.36 -9.90
CA LEU A 225 -11.25 16.90 -10.69
C LEU A 225 -11.45 18.40 -10.42
N ASP A 226 -11.37 18.83 -9.16
CA ASP A 226 -11.45 20.24 -8.76
C ASP A 226 -10.31 21.07 -9.38
N HIS A 227 -9.09 20.53 -9.36
CA HIS A 227 -7.94 21.17 -10.00
C HIS A 227 -8.07 21.29 -11.51
N ALA A 228 -8.68 20.28 -12.15
CA ALA A 228 -9.01 20.30 -13.56
C ALA A 228 -10.22 21.21 -13.89
N ALA A 229 -10.71 21.99 -12.92
CA ALA A 229 -11.87 22.86 -13.06
C ALA A 229 -13.12 22.13 -13.57
N HIS A 230 -13.26 20.85 -13.24
CA HIS A 230 -14.53 20.14 -13.46
C HIS A 230 -15.65 20.92 -12.77
N THR A 231 -16.81 21.06 -13.39
CA THR A 231 -18.00 21.79 -12.93
C THR A 231 -19.21 20.88 -12.73
N GLY A 232 -19.19 19.67 -13.30
CA GLY A 232 -20.27 18.68 -13.22
C GLY A 232 -20.53 18.16 -11.80
N PRO A 233 -21.69 17.49 -11.58
CA PRO A 233 -22.05 16.93 -10.29
C PRO A 233 -21.26 15.64 -10.00
N ILE A 234 -20.76 15.53 -8.77
CA ILE A 234 -20.04 14.35 -8.28
C ILE A 234 -20.87 13.67 -7.19
N LEU A 235 -21.21 12.41 -7.41
CA LEU A 235 -21.81 11.53 -6.41
C LEU A 235 -20.78 10.48 -5.98
N ALA A 236 -20.39 10.46 -4.71
CA ALA A 236 -19.55 9.42 -4.15
C ALA A 236 -20.38 8.48 -3.25
N ILE A 237 -20.29 7.18 -3.50
CA ILE A 237 -21.03 6.17 -2.74
C ILE A 237 -20.11 5.19 -2.05
N SER A 238 -20.51 4.73 -0.86
CA SER A 238 -19.97 3.50 -0.29
C SER A 238 -21.01 2.79 0.56
N ARG A 239 -20.78 1.51 0.86
CA ARG A 239 -21.72 0.67 1.66
C ARG A 239 -22.18 1.32 2.96
N ARG A 240 -21.35 2.19 3.56
CA ARG A 240 -21.65 2.85 4.84
C ARG A 240 -21.74 4.38 4.74
N GLY A 241 -21.40 4.99 3.60
CA GLY A 241 -21.36 6.45 3.43
C GLY A 241 -20.37 7.14 4.37
N GLN A 242 -19.28 6.47 4.73
CA GLN A 242 -18.26 7.01 5.63
C GLN A 242 -17.10 7.56 4.80
N ARG A 243 -16.55 8.71 5.17
CA ARG A 243 -15.29 9.20 4.62
C ARG A 243 -14.20 9.21 5.67
N SER A 244 -12.95 9.29 5.24
CA SER A 244 -11.81 9.52 6.15
C SER A 244 -11.99 10.81 6.95
N HIS A 245 -11.64 10.77 8.23
CA HIS A 245 -11.71 11.93 9.12
C HIS A 245 -10.38 12.70 9.15
N GLY A 246 -10.44 14.00 9.44
CA GLY A 246 -9.25 14.83 9.66
C GLY A 246 -8.48 14.43 10.93
N ASP A 247 -7.22 14.85 11.00
CA ASP A 247 -6.39 14.71 12.20
C ASP A 247 -6.52 15.92 13.15
N LEU A 248 -5.96 15.79 14.35
CA LEU A 248 -5.75 16.92 15.25
C LEU A 248 -4.66 17.85 14.69
N SER A 249 -4.82 19.15 14.91
CA SER A 249 -3.81 20.16 14.57
C SER A 249 -2.55 20.05 15.43
N SER A 250 -2.68 19.54 16.66
CA SER A 250 -1.56 19.36 17.59
C SER A 250 -1.15 17.90 17.75
N ASP A 251 0.14 17.69 18.07
CA ASP A 251 0.63 16.36 18.46
C ASP A 251 0.18 16.05 19.89
N VAL A 252 -0.91 15.30 20.00
CA VAL A 252 -1.47 14.87 21.29
C VAL A 252 -1.06 13.43 21.56
N SER A 253 -0.62 13.19 22.80
CA SER A 253 -0.29 11.86 23.31
C SER A 253 -1.41 10.86 23.06
N ALA A 254 -1.01 9.61 22.77
CA ALA A 254 -1.93 8.50 22.60
C ALA A 254 -2.51 8.09 23.97
N ASN A 255 -3.83 7.91 24.06
CA ASN A 255 -4.52 7.62 25.32
C ASN A 255 -5.22 6.25 25.29
N GLY A 256 -5.23 5.57 26.42
CA GLY A 256 -5.88 4.26 26.58
C GLY A 256 -4.93 3.07 26.44
N ASP A 257 -5.33 1.95 27.02
CA ASP A 257 -4.59 0.70 27.03
C ASP A 257 -5.49 -0.47 26.62
N PHE A 258 -5.12 -1.10 25.51
CA PHE A 258 -5.75 -2.27 24.93
C PHE A 258 -4.78 -3.45 24.85
N SER A 259 -3.57 -3.29 25.40
CA SER A 259 -2.45 -4.23 25.29
C SER A 259 -2.18 -5.02 26.57
N THR A 260 -2.41 -4.45 27.76
CA THR A 260 -2.18 -5.15 29.03
C THR A 260 -3.13 -6.32 29.22
N CYS A 261 -4.42 -6.13 28.90
CA CYS A 261 -5.42 -7.20 28.87
C CYS A 261 -6.12 -7.21 27.50
N PRO A 262 -5.46 -7.75 26.46
CA PRO A 262 -5.95 -7.61 25.11
C PRO A 262 -7.18 -8.49 24.90
N ALA A 263 -8.21 -7.91 24.30
CA ALA A 263 -9.47 -8.56 24.04
C ALA A 263 -9.29 -9.82 23.17
N LYS A 264 -10.03 -10.88 23.49
CA LYS A 264 -9.98 -12.17 22.76
C LYS A 264 -11.07 -12.32 21.70
N THR A 265 -11.99 -11.35 21.61
CA THR A 265 -13.02 -11.29 20.57
C THR A 265 -13.15 -9.90 19.98
N ALA A 266 -13.58 -9.81 18.72
CA ALA A 266 -13.81 -8.54 18.04
C ALA A 266 -14.90 -7.71 18.74
N ARG A 267 -15.92 -8.39 19.30
CA ARG A 267 -16.99 -7.74 20.06
C ARG A 267 -16.48 -7.13 21.36
N THR A 268 -15.67 -7.87 22.13
CA THR A 268 -15.06 -7.35 23.37
C THR A 268 -14.12 -6.20 23.06
N LEU A 269 -13.31 -6.29 22.00
CA LEU A 269 -12.45 -5.18 21.58
C LEU A 269 -13.29 -3.91 21.31
N LEU A 270 -14.36 -4.02 20.52
CA LEU A 270 -15.25 -2.89 20.26
C LEU A 270 -15.90 -2.34 21.54
N ALA A 271 -16.32 -3.22 22.46
CA ALA A 271 -16.89 -2.83 23.73
C ALA A 271 -15.89 -2.05 24.59
N ASN A 272 -14.64 -2.52 24.68
CA ASN A 272 -13.57 -1.86 25.43
C ASN A 272 -13.25 -0.48 24.84
N ILE A 273 -13.15 -0.36 23.52
CA ILE A 273 -12.93 0.93 22.85
C ILE A 273 -14.05 1.91 23.17
N ARG A 274 -15.31 1.47 23.10
CA ARG A 274 -16.46 2.29 23.45
C ARG A 274 -16.46 2.69 24.92
N ALA A 275 -16.12 1.75 25.82
CA ALA A 275 -16.04 2.03 27.24
C ALA A 275 -14.99 3.11 27.56
N VAL A 276 -13.81 3.04 26.94
CA VAL A 276 -12.77 4.08 27.08
C VAL A 276 -13.26 5.44 26.58
N LEU A 277 -13.86 5.49 25.38
CA LEU A 277 -14.39 6.74 24.81
C LEU A 277 -15.53 7.33 25.64
N THR A 278 -16.37 6.49 26.26
CA THR A 278 -17.45 6.95 27.15
C THR A 278 -16.93 7.40 28.51
N ALA A 279 -15.94 6.71 29.07
CA ALA A 279 -15.34 7.07 30.35
C ALA A 279 -14.50 8.35 30.29
N HIS A 280 -13.97 8.66 29.10
CA HIS A 280 -13.11 9.83 28.86
C HIS A 280 -13.65 10.70 27.71
N PRO A 281 -14.80 11.38 27.89
CA PRO A 281 -15.39 12.22 26.86
C PRO A 281 -14.52 13.44 26.50
N GLU A 282 -13.59 13.82 27.37
CA GLU A 282 -12.62 14.90 27.16
C GLU A 282 -11.47 14.52 26.22
N TRP A 283 -11.22 13.22 26.01
CA TRP A 283 -10.19 12.77 25.10
C TRP A 283 -10.68 12.84 23.66
N PRO A 284 -9.97 13.53 22.76
CA PRO A 284 -10.26 13.42 21.34
C PRO A 284 -10.15 11.96 20.91
N TRP A 285 -11.12 11.44 20.17
CA TRP A 285 -11.14 10.04 19.75
C TRP A 285 -9.84 9.63 19.00
N GLN A 286 -9.18 10.60 18.35
CA GLN A 286 -7.93 10.42 17.64
C GLN A 286 -6.83 9.87 18.56
N THR A 287 -6.75 10.31 19.82
CA THR A 287 -5.72 9.86 20.77
C THR A 287 -5.92 8.40 21.15
N VAL A 288 -7.18 7.97 21.29
CA VAL A 288 -7.55 6.57 21.55
C VAL A 288 -7.22 5.67 20.36
N PHE A 289 -7.48 6.14 19.14
CA PHE A 289 -7.11 5.41 17.93
C PHE A 289 -5.59 5.38 17.69
N ASN A 290 -4.85 6.41 18.12
CA ASN A 290 -3.40 6.41 18.11
C ASN A 290 -2.84 5.33 19.07
N ALA A 291 -3.46 5.15 20.25
CA ALA A 291 -3.05 4.09 21.19
C ALA A 291 -3.36 2.70 20.63
N LEU A 292 -4.57 2.48 20.12
CA LEU A 292 -4.95 1.24 19.44
C LEU A 292 -3.98 0.88 18.31
N ARG A 293 -3.55 1.87 17.53
CA ARG A 293 -2.60 1.69 16.43
C ARG A 293 -1.23 1.24 16.95
N LYS A 294 -0.68 1.93 17.96
CA LYS A 294 0.60 1.56 18.59
C LYS A 294 0.57 0.15 19.18
N GLN A 295 -0.58 -0.24 19.72
CA GLN A 295 -0.80 -1.54 20.36
C GLN A 295 -1.37 -2.61 19.40
N ALA A 296 -1.50 -2.30 18.10
CA ALA A 296 -2.25 -3.12 17.16
C ALA A 296 -1.68 -4.53 17.03
N GLY A 297 -0.35 -4.70 17.05
CA GLY A 297 0.30 -6.01 16.99
C GLY A 297 -0.09 -6.92 18.16
N GLN A 298 -0.14 -6.38 19.38
CA GLN A 298 -0.53 -7.14 20.59
C GLN A 298 -2.03 -7.49 20.56
N VAL A 299 -2.87 -6.52 20.19
CA VAL A 299 -4.32 -6.73 20.04
C VAL A 299 -4.61 -7.78 18.96
N TRP A 300 -3.95 -7.68 17.81
CA TRP A 300 -4.11 -8.61 16.70
C TRP A 300 -3.63 -10.01 17.06
N GLY A 301 -2.44 -10.12 17.68
CA GLY A 301 -1.85 -11.35 18.17
C GLY A 301 -2.76 -12.10 19.14
N ALA A 302 -3.46 -11.37 20.02
CA ALA A 302 -4.38 -11.94 21.01
C ALA A 302 -5.69 -12.52 20.45
N LEU A 303 -6.10 -12.13 19.23
CA LEU A 303 -7.34 -12.60 18.62
C LEU A 303 -7.13 -13.95 17.91
N PRO A 304 -7.98 -14.96 18.16
CA PRO A 304 -8.05 -16.15 17.32
C PRO A 304 -8.38 -15.80 15.86
N VAL A 305 -7.97 -16.65 14.91
CA VAL A 305 -8.16 -16.41 13.46
C VAL A 305 -9.63 -16.15 13.09
N SER A 306 -10.57 -16.87 13.71
CA SER A 306 -12.02 -16.66 13.51
C SER A 306 -12.46 -15.25 13.90
N GLU A 307 -11.89 -14.69 14.97
CA GLU A 307 -12.17 -13.33 15.46
C GLU A 307 -11.45 -12.27 14.62
N ARG A 308 -10.23 -12.55 14.14
CA ARG A 308 -9.55 -11.68 13.15
C ARG A 308 -10.38 -11.53 11.88
N ARG A 309 -10.92 -12.62 11.34
CA ARG A 309 -11.85 -12.60 10.19
C ARG A 309 -13.09 -11.76 10.46
N ARG A 310 -13.68 -11.89 11.66
CA ARG A 310 -14.84 -11.07 12.09
C ARG A 310 -14.48 -9.59 12.18
N LEU A 311 -13.32 -9.27 12.75
CA LEU A 311 -12.81 -7.89 12.83
C LEU A 311 -12.65 -7.29 11.44
N VAL A 312 -11.99 -8.00 10.52
CA VAL A 312 -11.79 -7.56 9.13
C VAL A 312 -13.14 -7.34 8.43
N ARG A 313 -14.09 -8.26 8.58
CA ARG A 313 -15.40 -8.17 7.93
C ARG A 313 -16.26 -7.02 8.46
N HIS A 314 -16.28 -6.81 9.77
CA HIS A 314 -17.27 -5.95 10.42
C HIS A 314 -16.71 -4.60 10.89
N LEU A 315 -15.48 -4.59 11.42
CA LEU A 315 -14.88 -3.43 12.08
C LEU A 315 -13.88 -2.67 11.22
N ARG A 316 -13.24 -3.34 10.25
CA ARG A 316 -12.27 -2.68 9.34
C ARG A 316 -12.80 -1.39 8.70
N PRO A 317 -14.04 -1.30 8.18
CA PRO A 317 -14.51 -0.05 7.59
C PRO A 317 -14.54 1.13 8.56
N PHE A 318 -14.68 0.87 9.87
CA PHE A 318 -14.66 1.90 10.91
C PHE A 318 -13.25 2.23 11.38
N TRP A 319 -12.37 1.22 11.38
CA TRP A 319 -10.94 1.38 11.61
C TRP A 319 -10.33 2.26 10.51
N ASP A 320 -10.48 1.86 9.25
CA ASP A 320 -9.83 2.49 8.10
C ASP A 320 -10.19 3.99 8.01
N THR A 321 -11.45 4.39 8.23
CA THR A 321 -11.84 5.83 8.14
C THR A 321 -11.32 6.70 9.29
N ARG A 322 -10.97 6.09 10.43
CA ARG A 322 -10.42 6.79 11.62
C ARG A 322 -8.90 6.75 11.65
N ARG A 323 -8.31 5.68 11.10
CA ARG A 323 -6.88 5.40 11.05
C ARG A 323 -6.19 6.09 9.88
N PHE A 324 -6.81 6.09 8.70
CA PHE A 324 -6.29 6.74 7.49
C PHE A 324 -6.91 8.11 7.37
N ARG A 325 -6.32 9.05 8.11
CA ARG A 325 -6.79 10.43 8.22
C ARG A 325 -6.49 11.21 6.95
N ILE A 326 -7.36 12.16 6.63
CA ILE A 326 -7.23 13.01 5.44
C ILE A 326 -6.39 14.25 5.78
N ALA A 327 -5.53 14.66 4.85
CA ALA A 327 -4.75 15.90 4.98
C ALA A 327 -5.69 17.11 5.07
N PRO A 328 -5.41 18.13 5.91
CA PRO A 328 -6.28 19.29 6.08
C PRO A 328 -6.64 19.98 4.76
N GLN A 329 -5.66 20.20 3.87
CA GLN A 329 -5.89 20.86 2.58
C GLN A 329 -6.87 20.08 1.69
N THR A 330 -6.71 18.75 1.64
CA THR A 330 -7.63 17.89 0.88
C THR A 330 -9.02 17.88 1.53
N ASN A 331 -9.10 17.88 2.86
CA ASN A 331 -10.37 17.94 3.58
C ASN A 331 -11.12 19.25 3.29
N ASP A 332 -10.43 20.39 3.27
CA ASP A 332 -11.01 21.70 3.00
C ASP A 332 -11.63 21.77 1.60
N ILE A 333 -10.97 21.17 0.60
CA ILE A 333 -11.51 21.04 -0.77
C ILE A 333 -12.81 20.22 -0.76
N LEU A 334 -12.83 19.08 -0.07
CA LEU A 334 -14.04 18.27 0.01
C LEU A 334 -15.18 19.00 0.71
N ASP A 335 -14.89 19.69 1.81
CA ASP A 335 -15.89 20.42 2.59
C ASP A 335 -16.48 21.59 1.80
N ARG A 336 -15.65 22.29 1.04
CA ARG A 336 -16.09 23.32 0.09
C ARG A 336 -16.99 22.75 -1.00
N LEU A 337 -16.58 21.67 -1.66
CA LEU A 337 -17.39 21.08 -2.74
C LEU A 337 -18.72 20.49 -2.25
N ILE A 338 -18.76 20.02 -1.00
CA ILE A 338 -20.01 19.58 -0.36
C ILE A 338 -20.92 20.77 -0.09
N SER A 339 -20.39 21.88 0.45
CA SER A 339 -21.19 23.08 0.75
C SER A 339 -21.71 23.76 -0.52
N GLU A 340 -20.95 23.73 -1.62
CA GLU A 340 -21.36 24.15 -2.95
C GLU A 340 -22.39 23.20 -3.60
N GLY A 341 -22.67 22.03 -3.00
CA GLY A 341 -23.60 21.03 -3.53
C GLY A 341 -23.06 20.23 -4.72
N ARG A 342 -21.79 20.42 -5.08
CA ARG A 342 -21.11 19.78 -6.21
C ARG A 342 -20.64 18.36 -5.88
N LEU A 343 -20.31 18.08 -4.63
CA LEU A 343 -20.01 16.74 -4.12
C LEU A 343 -21.11 16.26 -3.16
N LYS A 344 -21.66 15.08 -3.42
CA LYS A 344 -22.57 14.38 -2.50
C LYS A 344 -21.96 13.04 -2.09
N ILE A 345 -21.93 12.75 -0.79
CA ILE A 345 -21.47 11.46 -0.26
C ILE A 345 -22.65 10.68 0.32
N GLN A 346 -22.88 9.46 -0.14
CA GLN A 346 -24.05 8.67 0.25
C GLN A 346 -23.71 7.22 0.64
N ALA A 347 -24.56 6.66 1.50
CA ALA A 347 -24.53 5.26 1.87
C ALA A 347 -25.35 4.41 0.89
N ALA A 348 -24.70 3.79 -0.09
CA ALA A 348 -25.35 2.95 -1.10
C ALA A 348 -24.45 1.80 -1.57
N ARG A 349 -25.05 0.79 -2.20
CA ARG A 349 -24.35 -0.26 -2.95
C ARG A 349 -24.93 -0.38 -4.35
N ILE A 350 -24.07 -0.65 -5.33
CA ILE A 350 -24.50 -0.94 -6.71
C ILE A 350 -25.10 -2.35 -6.74
N ILE A 351 -26.29 -2.46 -7.32
CA ILE A 351 -26.99 -3.72 -7.59
C ILE A 351 -26.80 -4.12 -9.04
N GLU A 352 -26.98 -3.16 -9.95
CA GLU A 352 -26.89 -3.35 -11.39
C GLU A 352 -26.25 -2.12 -12.03
N ALA A 353 -25.57 -2.34 -13.15
CA ALA A 353 -24.99 -1.29 -13.99
C ALA A 353 -25.21 -1.70 -15.45
N ARG A 354 -25.69 -0.77 -16.27
CA ARG A 354 -25.96 -0.98 -17.69
C ARG A 354 -25.41 0.20 -18.50
N ASP A 355 -24.75 -0.11 -19.60
CA ASP A 355 -24.38 0.90 -20.59
C ASP A 355 -25.58 1.13 -21.52
N THR A 356 -25.99 2.39 -21.65
CA THR A 356 -27.10 2.82 -22.51
C THR A 356 -26.62 3.38 -23.85
N GLY A 357 -25.30 3.46 -24.07
CA GLY A 357 -24.66 4.09 -25.23
C GLY A 357 -24.37 5.58 -25.03
N ASN A 358 -25.18 6.28 -24.25
CA ASN A 358 -24.98 7.71 -23.92
C ASN A 358 -24.51 7.94 -22.48
N ALA A 359 -24.85 7.03 -21.57
CA ALA A 359 -24.51 7.09 -20.15
C ALA A 359 -24.50 5.68 -19.54
N ILE A 360 -23.95 5.57 -18.33
CA ILE A 360 -24.09 4.37 -17.50
C ILE A 360 -25.29 4.56 -16.57
N GLU A 361 -26.30 3.71 -16.72
CA GLU A 361 -27.39 3.58 -15.78
C GLU A 361 -26.96 2.71 -14.60
N ILE A 362 -27.13 3.21 -13.38
CA ILE A 362 -26.74 2.52 -12.14
C ILE A 362 -27.98 2.35 -11.26
N VAL A 363 -28.29 1.10 -10.93
CA VAL A 363 -29.28 0.76 -9.91
C VAL A 363 -28.56 0.62 -8.57
N MET A 364 -28.89 1.48 -7.62
CA MET A 364 -28.30 1.49 -6.28
C MET A 364 -29.33 1.14 -5.21
N ALA A 365 -28.89 0.41 -4.20
CA ALA A 365 -29.66 0.16 -2.99
C ALA A 365 -29.13 0.99 -1.82
N HIS A 366 -30.02 1.77 -1.22
CA HIS A 366 -29.79 2.53 0.02
C HIS A 366 -29.96 1.64 1.25
N ARG A 367 -29.53 2.15 2.42
CA ARG A 367 -29.89 1.53 3.70
C ARG A 367 -31.42 1.45 3.83
N GLY A 368 -31.92 0.32 4.34
CA GLY A 368 -33.36 0.08 4.46
C GLY A 368 -34.02 -0.50 3.19
N GLY A 369 -33.26 -0.70 2.11
CA GLY A 369 -33.75 -1.42 0.92
C GLY A 369 -34.35 -0.56 -0.19
N ARG A 370 -34.44 0.77 0.00
CA ARG A 370 -34.87 1.70 -1.06
C ARG A 370 -33.93 1.58 -2.27
N LEU A 371 -34.51 1.33 -3.44
CA LEU A 371 -33.80 1.35 -4.71
C LEU A 371 -33.88 2.72 -5.35
N GLU A 372 -32.83 3.11 -6.06
CA GLU A 372 -32.72 4.35 -6.80
C GLU A 372 -31.95 4.07 -8.10
N ILE A 373 -32.46 4.61 -9.19
CA ILE A 373 -31.81 4.56 -10.51
C ILE A 373 -31.22 5.93 -10.77
N ILE A 374 -29.95 5.96 -11.13
CA ILE A 374 -29.27 7.17 -11.58
C ILE A 374 -28.61 6.92 -12.93
N GLU A 375 -28.39 8.00 -13.66
CA GLU A 375 -27.52 8.00 -14.83
C GLU A 375 -26.26 8.79 -14.52
N THR A 376 -25.12 8.30 -14.99
CA THR A 376 -23.82 8.94 -14.84
C THR A 376 -23.03 8.80 -16.12
N ASP A 377 -22.23 9.80 -16.46
CA ASP A 377 -21.43 9.78 -17.68
C ASP A 377 -20.12 9.03 -17.46
N ILE A 378 -19.53 9.16 -16.26
CA ILE A 378 -18.33 8.46 -15.83
C ILE A 378 -18.54 7.75 -14.49
N VAL A 379 -18.03 6.53 -14.36
CA VAL A 379 -17.92 5.79 -13.11
C VAL A 379 -16.43 5.60 -12.76
N ILE A 380 -16.04 5.96 -11.54
CA ILE A 380 -14.65 5.85 -11.06
C ILE A 380 -14.58 4.91 -9.86
N ALA A 381 -13.79 3.85 -9.95
CA ALA A 381 -13.60 2.91 -8.86
C ALA A 381 -12.50 3.37 -7.89
N THR A 382 -12.86 3.58 -6.64
CA THR A 382 -11.96 3.97 -5.53
C THR A 382 -12.16 3.04 -4.32
N THR A 383 -12.46 1.78 -4.60
CA THR A 383 -12.85 0.72 -3.64
C THR A 383 -11.72 0.24 -2.72
N GLY A 384 -10.52 0.81 -2.87
CA GLY A 384 -9.31 0.38 -2.17
C GLY A 384 -8.73 -0.92 -2.74
N PRO A 385 -7.59 -1.39 -2.21
CA PRO A 385 -6.87 -2.52 -2.80
C PRO A 385 -7.69 -3.81 -2.82
N ALA A 386 -7.69 -4.50 -3.97
CA ALA A 386 -8.37 -5.78 -4.16
C ALA A 386 -7.58 -6.96 -3.56
N HIS A 387 -7.42 -7.00 -2.24
CA HIS A 387 -6.59 -8.00 -1.55
C HIS A 387 -6.93 -9.45 -1.95
N GLU A 388 -8.18 -9.75 -2.29
CA GLU A 388 -8.64 -11.04 -2.79
C GLU A 388 -7.98 -11.48 -4.11
N SER A 389 -7.46 -10.53 -4.88
CA SER A 389 -6.80 -10.75 -6.18
C SER A 389 -5.28 -10.76 -6.09
N VAL A 390 -4.69 -10.69 -4.89
CA VAL A 390 -3.24 -10.55 -4.70
C VAL A 390 -2.42 -11.59 -5.46
N LEU A 391 -2.85 -12.85 -5.46
CA LEU A 391 -2.12 -13.95 -6.12
C LEU A 391 -2.10 -13.80 -7.64
N ILE A 392 -3.09 -13.16 -8.25
CA ILE A 392 -3.17 -12.95 -9.71
C ILE A 392 -2.81 -11.50 -10.10
N SER A 393 -2.37 -10.69 -9.12
CA SER A 393 -2.12 -9.27 -9.34
C SER A 393 -0.81 -8.98 -10.08
N GLN A 394 0.12 -9.94 -10.08
CA GLN A 394 1.39 -9.88 -10.78
C GLN A 394 1.71 -11.27 -11.37
N PRO A 395 2.35 -11.35 -12.55
CA PRO A 395 2.66 -12.63 -13.19
C PRO A 395 3.50 -13.57 -12.31
N PHE A 396 4.50 -13.04 -11.60
CA PHE A 396 5.36 -13.86 -10.75
C PHE A 396 4.64 -14.38 -9.49
N LEU A 397 3.69 -13.62 -8.93
CA LEU A 397 2.86 -14.07 -7.80
C LEU A 397 1.94 -15.21 -8.23
N GLU A 398 1.37 -15.10 -9.43
CA GLU A 398 0.48 -16.13 -9.98
C GLU A 398 1.24 -17.43 -10.19
N ARG A 399 2.42 -17.35 -10.81
CA ARG A 399 3.29 -18.52 -11.01
C ARG A 399 3.68 -19.16 -9.67
N LEU A 400 4.22 -18.39 -8.72
CA LEU A 400 4.57 -18.93 -7.38
C LEU A 400 3.38 -19.63 -6.72
N SER A 401 2.19 -19.05 -6.81
CA SER A 401 0.98 -19.65 -6.24
C SER A 401 0.58 -20.94 -6.95
N ARG A 402 0.60 -20.96 -8.29
CA ARG A 402 0.32 -22.16 -9.09
C ARG A 402 1.30 -23.31 -8.80
N HIS A 403 2.54 -23.00 -8.48
CA HIS A 403 3.55 -23.97 -8.07
C HIS A 403 3.44 -24.38 -6.58
N GLY A 404 2.48 -23.82 -5.83
CA GLY A 404 2.30 -24.13 -4.42
C GLY A 404 3.44 -23.60 -3.53
N LEU A 405 4.05 -22.49 -3.92
CA LEU A 405 5.12 -21.78 -3.20
C LEU A 405 4.64 -20.46 -2.59
N LEU A 406 3.37 -20.12 -2.77
CA LEU A 406 2.76 -18.92 -2.21
C LEU A 406 1.26 -19.10 -1.98
N GLU A 407 0.77 -18.66 -0.82
CA GLU A 407 -0.65 -18.69 -0.46
C GLU A 407 -1.08 -17.38 0.24
N THR A 408 -2.38 -17.08 0.20
CA THR A 408 -2.96 -15.96 0.96
C THR A 408 -3.15 -16.34 2.42
N ASP A 409 -3.12 -15.35 3.28
CA ASP A 409 -3.40 -15.55 4.70
C ASP A 409 -4.87 -15.88 4.99
N ALA A 410 -5.13 -16.40 6.20
CA ALA A 410 -6.46 -16.82 6.61
C ALA A 410 -7.49 -15.68 6.70
N THR A 411 -7.07 -14.42 6.85
CA THR A 411 -7.92 -13.23 7.01
C THR A 411 -8.20 -12.48 5.71
N GLY A 412 -7.47 -12.79 4.63
CA GLY A 412 -7.63 -12.14 3.32
C GLY A 412 -7.08 -10.72 3.28
N LEU A 413 -6.07 -10.41 4.08
CA LEU A 413 -5.38 -9.12 4.11
C LEU A 413 -4.09 -9.11 3.27
N GLY A 414 -3.54 -10.27 2.94
CA GLY A 414 -2.32 -10.37 2.13
C GLY A 414 -1.82 -11.81 1.97
N LEU A 415 -0.51 -11.93 1.82
CA LEU A 415 0.21 -13.20 1.73
C LEU A 415 0.40 -13.80 3.12
N HIS A 416 0.46 -15.13 3.20
CA HIS A 416 0.66 -15.83 4.46
C HIS A 416 2.15 -15.78 4.84
N THR A 417 2.46 -15.08 5.93
CA THR A 417 3.82 -14.91 6.44
C THR A 417 3.86 -15.09 7.95
N ASP A 418 5.05 -15.38 8.49
CA ASP A 418 5.32 -15.16 9.91
C ASP A 418 5.58 -13.66 10.20
N GLN A 419 5.93 -13.35 11.45
CA GLN A 419 6.27 -11.99 11.89
C GLN A 419 7.68 -11.56 11.47
N ASP A 420 8.52 -12.51 11.06
CA ASP A 420 9.87 -12.26 10.56
C ASP A 420 9.88 -12.00 9.04
N GLY A 421 8.73 -12.18 8.39
CA GLY A 421 8.47 -11.92 6.98
C GLY A 421 8.67 -13.12 6.07
N HIS A 422 8.97 -14.31 6.59
CA HIS A 422 9.09 -15.50 5.76
C HIS A 422 7.74 -15.93 5.21
N VAL A 423 7.72 -16.39 3.97
CA VAL A 423 6.53 -17.00 3.37
C VAL A 423 6.20 -18.32 4.07
N ILE A 424 4.92 -18.51 4.39
CA ILE A 424 4.38 -19.77 4.91
C ILE A 424 3.50 -20.41 3.86
N VAL A 425 3.72 -21.69 3.55
CA VAL A 425 2.84 -22.48 2.68
C VAL A 425 2.56 -23.83 3.31
N LYS A 426 1.29 -24.22 3.41
CA LYS A 426 0.90 -25.50 4.04
C LYS A 426 1.55 -25.71 5.41
N ASN A 427 1.62 -24.64 6.21
CA ASN A 427 2.28 -24.57 7.53
C ASN A 427 3.80 -24.84 7.53
N LYS A 428 4.48 -24.66 6.39
CA LYS A 428 5.94 -24.73 6.30
C LYS A 428 6.50 -23.36 5.93
N ILE A 429 7.56 -22.95 6.63
CA ILE A 429 8.28 -21.72 6.38
C ILE A 429 9.26 -21.93 5.21
N LEU A 430 9.27 -21.00 4.25
CA LEU A 430 10.28 -20.90 3.20
C LEU A 430 11.38 -19.92 3.66
N PRO A 431 12.56 -20.41 4.08
CA PRO A 431 13.54 -19.59 4.80
C PRO A 431 14.21 -18.51 3.96
N THR A 432 14.19 -18.64 2.63
CA THR A 432 14.86 -17.71 1.70
C THR A 432 13.89 -16.88 0.86
N LEU A 433 12.58 -16.96 1.13
CA LEU A 433 11.56 -16.15 0.46
C LEU A 433 10.82 -15.29 1.48
N PHE A 434 10.98 -13.98 1.36
CA PHE A 434 10.43 -12.99 2.27
C PHE A 434 9.35 -12.15 1.60
N VAL A 435 8.46 -11.58 2.42
CA VAL A 435 7.52 -10.54 2.02
C VAL A 435 7.71 -9.34 2.95
N ALA A 436 7.92 -8.17 2.35
CA ALA A 436 8.03 -6.91 3.06
C ALA A 436 6.82 -6.00 2.77
N GLY A 437 6.43 -5.22 3.78
CA GLY A 437 5.43 -4.17 3.67
C GLY A 437 3.99 -4.67 3.52
N PRO A 438 3.12 -3.95 2.81
CA PRO A 438 1.67 -4.16 2.85
C PRO A 438 1.15 -5.57 2.57
N LEU A 439 1.90 -6.39 1.83
CA LEU A 439 1.49 -7.76 1.54
C LEU A 439 1.65 -8.71 2.73
N SER A 440 2.45 -8.39 3.75
CA SER A 440 2.54 -9.19 5.00
C SER A 440 1.58 -8.69 6.08
N ARG A 441 0.65 -7.78 5.76
CA ARG A 441 -0.28 -7.16 6.72
C ARG A 441 -1.01 -8.15 7.61
N ALA A 442 -1.32 -9.33 7.12
CA ALA A 442 -1.97 -10.39 7.87
C ALA A 442 -1.27 -10.81 9.16
N ALA A 443 0.07 -10.79 9.18
CA ALA A 443 0.86 -11.16 10.35
C ALA A 443 0.78 -10.11 11.47
N PHE A 444 0.53 -8.84 11.11
CA PHE A 444 0.61 -7.69 12.02
C PHE A 444 -0.74 -7.00 12.29
N GLY A 445 -1.74 -7.22 11.43
CA GLY A 445 -3.03 -6.52 11.43
C GLY A 445 -2.97 -5.11 10.84
N GLU A 446 -2.02 -4.30 11.30
CA GLU A 446 -1.74 -2.93 10.80
C GLU A 446 -0.33 -2.86 10.19
N LEU A 447 -0.26 -2.77 8.86
CA LEU A 447 0.99 -2.64 8.09
C LEU A 447 0.73 -1.92 6.76
N MET A 448 -0.01 -0.82 6.79
CA MET A 448 -0.31 -0.03 5.58
C MET A 448 0.23 1.39 5.68
N GLY A 449 0.27 1.95 6.90
CA GLY A 449 0.82 3.27 7.14
C GLY A 449 2.34 3.29 7.03
N LEU A 450 2.86 4.43 6.59
CA LEU A 450 4.30 4.63 6.43
C LEU A 450 5.11 4.24 7.68
N PRO A 451 4.78 4.70 8.92
CA PRO A 451 5.57 4.34 10.09
C PRO A 451 5.69 2.84 10.32
N GLU A 452 4.60 2.08 10.13
CA GLU A 452 4.62 0.63 10.27
C GLU A 452 5.45 -0.02 9.17
N VAL A 453 5.35 0.47 7.93
CA VAL A 453 6.16 -0.02 6.81
C VAL A 453 7.64 0.28 7.02
N THR A 454 7.99 1.42 7.61
CA THR A 454 9.38 1.77 7.97
C THR A 454 9.96 0.80 8.99
N VAL A 455 9.22 0.51 10.07
CA VAL A 455 9.63 -0.47 11.09
C VAL A 455 9.75 -1.86 10.49
N ASN A 456 8.78 -2.28 9.68
CA ASN A 456 8.81 -3.57 9.03
C ASN A 456 10.00 -3.70 8.06
N ALA A 457 10.29 -2.68 7.25
CA ALA A 457 11.41 -2.72 6.31
C ALA A 457 12.76 -2.90 7.03
N ALA A 458 12.96 -2.25 8.18
CA ALA A 458 14.14 -2.44 9.01
C ALA A 458 14.21 -3.88 9.56
N LEU A 459 13.12 -4.39 10.15
CA LEU A 459 13.04 -5.78 10.63
C LEU A 459 13.34 -6.81 9.53
N ILE A 460 12.72 -6.66 8.34
CA ILE A 460 12.97 -7.58 7.22
C ILE A 460 14.42 -7.50 6.77
N SER A 461 15.05 -6.31 6.77
CA SER A 461 16.47 -6.18 6.43
C SER A 461 17.37 -6.94 7.41
N GLU A 462 17.01 -6.99 8.71
CA GLU A 462 17.73 -7.76 9.74
C GLU A 462 17.67 -9.25 9.44
N ASN A 463 16.46 -9.75 9.23
CA ASN A 463 16.23 -11.17 9.02
C ASN A 463 16.85 -11.65 7.69
N VAL A 464 16.73 -10.86 6.63
CA VAL A 464 17.35 -11.15 5.32
C VAL A 464 18.87 -11.17 5.42
N ALA A 465 19.48 -10.22 6.12
CA ALA A 465 20.93 -10.19 6.30
C ALA A 465 21.44 -11.43 7.06
N ALA A 466 20.75 -11.82 8.14
CA ALA A 466 21.11 -12.99 8.93
C ALA A 466 21.01 -14.30 8.11
N VAL A 467 19.96 -14.45 7.29
CA VAL A 467 19.83 -15.60 6.38
C VAL A 467 20.92 -15.56 5.31
N SER A 468 21.16 -14.41 4.68
CA SER A 468 22.19 -14.28 3.65
C SER A 468 23.59 -14.60 4.18
N GLU A 469 23.93 -14.21 5.40
CA GLU A 469 25.20 -14.55 6.04
C GLU A 469 25.35 -16.05 6.24
N LYS A 470 24.30 -16.71 6.76
CA LYS A 470 24.29 -18.15 7.00
C LYS A 470 24.47 -18.94 5.70
N GLU A 471 23.80 -18.55 4.62
CA GLU A 471 23.97 -19.18 3.30
C GLU A 471 25.39 -19.00 2.76
N ASN A 472 26.01 -17.84 2.97
CA ASN A 472 27.40 -17.60 2.59
C ASN A 472 28.38 -18.48 3.38
N GLN A 473 28.15 -18.69 4.68
CA GLN A 473 28.99 -19.57 5.52
C GLN A 473 28.85 -21.06 5.12
N ILE A 474 27.64 -21.51 4.83
CA ILE A 474 27.39 -22.88 4.33
C ILE A 474 28.13 -23.09 3.00
N ARG A 475 28.10 -22.10 2.10
CA ARG A 475 28.82 -22.18 0.83
C ARG A 475 30.34 -22.19 1.00
N ALA A 476 30.88 -21.32 1.84
CA ALA A 476 32.32 -21.27 2.11
C ALA A 476 32.85 -22.58 2.74
N SER A 477 32.01 -23.35 3.44
CA SER A 477 32.37 -24.64 4.02
C SER A 477 32.20 -25.85 3.08
N THR A 478 31.52 -25.66 1.93
CA THR A 478 31.23 -26.73 0.95
C THR A 478 32.03 -26.61 -0.36
N GLU A 479 32.65 -25.46 -0.65
CA GLU A 479 33.59 -25.33 -1.76
C GLU A 479 34.94 -26.00 -1.41
N PRO A 480 35.44 -26.96 -2.21
CA PRO A 480 36.74 -27.60 -1.97
C PRO A 480 37.85 -26.53 -2.07
N ALA A 481 38.81 -26.60 -1.14
CA ALA A 481 39.96 -25.69 -1.14
C ALA A 481 40.61 -25.63 -2.54
N PRO A 482 40.97 -24.44 -3.04
CA PRO A 482 41.57 -24.33 -4.36
C PRO A 482 42.82 -25.20 -4.41
N VAL A 483 42.84 -26.14 -5.36
CA VAL A 483 44.01 -26.96 -5.65
C VAL A 483 45.12 -26.00 -6.05
N LYS A 484 46.16 -25.90 -5.21
CA LYS A 484 47.34 -25.07 -5.44
C LYS A 484 48.16 -25.57 -6.63
#